data_AF-A0A087EEB7-F1
#
_entry.id   AF-A0A087EEB7-F1
#
_cell.length_a   1.000
_cell.length_b   1.000
_cell.length_c   1.000
_cell.angle_alpha   90.00
_cell.angle_beta   90.00
_cell.angle_gamma   90.00
#
_symmetry.space_group_name_H-M   'P 1'
#
loop_
_entity.id
_entity.type
_entity.pdbx_description
1 polymer ?
#
loop_
_entity_poly.entity_id
_entity_poly.type
_entity_poly.pdbx_seq_one_letter_code
_entity_poly.pdbx_strand_id
1 'polypeptide(L)'
;MDRLIAAVEAAQNPSVVGLDPTDALVPQQVIDSFAQEVAEEVEDPSEIPAAQRAVAYFEFNRTIIDAISDVVAVVKPQIAMYEALGPAGVDVYAMTCEYARSQGLYVLGDIKRGDIGSTAAAYAGHLRGIGEGEAHTDPWHEDAITVNPYLGSDGIEPFVEAAKEADKDIFALVRTSNPSSAQIQELELTDGSKLYERVADLVEEWGADTIGSHGYSRVGAVVGATHPEQGRQLRKRMPHTFFLVPGYGAQGGSGADVAGMFDKNGSGAIVNSSRGIIGAWRKSESYSTELDAGQALEVVAQSARQAAMNMRDDLRTFVY
;
A
#
# COMPACT_ATOMS: atom_id res chain seq x y z
N MET A 1 4.61 7.06 -12.31
CA MET A 1 3.49 7.83 -11.73
C MET A 1 2.34 7.95 -12.72
N ASP A 2 2.61 8.30 -13.99
CA ASP A 2 1.59 8.39 -15.04
C ASP A 2 0.72 7.12 -15.19
N ARG A 3 1.31 5.91 -15.08
CA ARG A 3 0.57 4.63 -15.09
C ARG A 3 -0.44 4.53 -13.94
N LEU A 4 -0.04 4.92 -12.73
CA LEU A 4 -0.92 4.95 -11.56
C LEU A 4 -2.10 5.91 -11.79
N ILE A 5 -1.81 7.12 -12.27
CA ILE A 5 -2.82 8.14 -12.52
C ILE A 5 -3.83 7.66 -13.57
N ALA A 6 -3.35 7.13 -14.69
CA ALA A 6 -4.22 6.58 -15.74
C ALA A 6 -5.11 5.43 -15.22
N ALA A 7 -4.58 4.56 -14.35
CA ALA A 7 -5.36 3.48 -13.74
C ALA A 7 -6.46 4.03 -12.81
N VAL A 8 -6.13 5.02 -11.97
CA VAL A 8 -7.10 5.68 -11.07
C VAL A 8 -8.18 6.41 -11.87
N GLU A 9 -7.81 7.11 -12.94
CA GLU A 9 -8.74 7.79 -13.84
C GLU A 9 -9.65 6.80 -14.56
N ALA A 10 -9.12 5.68 -15.06
CA ALA A 10 -9.92 4.64 -15.72
C ALA A 10 -10.94 4.00 -14.75
N ALA A 11 -10.53 3.74 -13.51
CA ALA A 11 -11.41 3.19 -12.47
C ALA A 11 -12.38 4.24 -11.87
N GLN A 12 -12.11 5.55 -12.09
CA GLN A 12 -12.78 6.65 -11.40
C GLN A 12 -12.81 6.43 -9.86
N ASN A 13 -11.71 5.89 -9.33
CA ASN A 13 -11.63 5.45 -7.95
C ASN A 13 -10.21 5.65 -7.38
N PRO A 14 -10.00 6.68 -6.53
CA PRO A 14 -8.70 6.92 -5.89
C PRO A 14 -8.47 6.05 -4.64
N SER A 15 -9.35 5.10 -4.32
CA SER A 15 -9.14 4.21 -3.18
C SER A 15 -8.03 3.19 -3.44
N VAL A 16 -7.35 2.80 -2.36
CA VAL A 16 -6.32 1.77 -2.34
C VAL A 16 -6.72 0.71 -1.31
N VAL A 17 -6.84 -0.54 -1.73
CA VAL A 17 -7.11 -1.64 -0.80
C VAL A 17 -5.80 -2.12 -0.17
N GLY A 18 -5.68 -1.99 1.15
CA GLY A 18 -4.55 -2.56 1.88
C GLY A 18 -4.74 -4.06 2.10
N LEU A 19 -3.88 -4.88 1.48
CA LEU A 19 -3.89 -6.34 1.60
C LEU A 19 -3.00 -6.76 2.77
N ASP A 20 -3.50 -6.50 3.98
CA ASP A 20 -2.76 -6.65 5.24
C ASP A 20 -3.39 -7.78 6.11
N PRO A 21 -3.33 -9.05 5.68
CA PRO A 21 -3.97 -10.15 6.39
C PRO A 21 -3.35 -10.35 7.78
N THR A 22 -4.17 -10.76 8.74
CA THR A 22 -3.76 -11.16 10.10
C THR A 22 -4.70 -12.26 10.59
N ASP A 23 -4.31 -13.05 11.59
CA ASP A 23 -5.20 -14.00 12.29
C ASP A 23 -6.52 -13.34 12.75
N ALA A 24 -6.53 -12.02 13.00
CA ALA A 24 -7.74 -11.28 13.40
C ALA A 24 -8.64 -10.81 12.24
N LEU A 25 -8.17 -10.94 11.00
CA LEU A 25 -8.85 -10.48 9.78
C LEU A 25 -9.20 -11.62 8.82
N VAL A 26 -8.46 -12.72 8.85
CA VAL A 26 -8.77 -13.93 8.10
C VAL A 26 -9.75 -14.78 8.94
N PRO A 27 -10.91 -15.20 8.40
CA PRO A 27 -11.82 -16.08 9.13
C PRO A 27 -11.11 -17.35 9.59
N GLN A 28 -11.31 -17.75 10.85
CA GLN A 28 -10.60 -18.89 11.43
C GLN A 28 -10.88 -20.19 10.66
N GLN A 29 -12.10 -20.36 10.15
CA GLN A 29 -12.49 -21.54 9.36
C GLN A 29 -11.69 -21.67 8.06
N VAL A 30 -11.22 -20.55 7.49
CA VAL A 30 -10.36 -20.53 6.30
C VAL A 30 -8.94 -20.95 6.69
N ILE A 31 -8.43 -20.52 7.84
CA ILE A 31 -7.12 -21.00 8.33
C ILE A 31 -7.20 -22.51 8.58
N ASP A 32 -8.23 -22.95 9.29
CA ASP A 32 -8.42 -24.35 9.69
C ASP A 32 -8.62 -25.29 8.49
N SER A 33 -9.19 -24.81 7.37
CA SER A 33 -9.43 -25.65 6.20
C SER A 33 -8.16 -26.17 5.52
N PHE A 34 -7.02 -25.48 5.70
CA PHE A 34 -5.73 -25.90 5.12
C PHE A 34 -4.91 -26.79 6.05
N ALA A 35 -5.41 -27.12 7.25
CA ALA A 35 -4.63 -27.88 8.25
C ALA A 35 -4.18 -29.25 7.73
N GLN A 36 -5.07 -29.98 7.04
CA GLN A 36 -4.75 -31.32 6.54
C GLN A 36 -3.78 -31.27 5.35
N GLU A 37 -4.07 -30.44 4.35
CA GLU A 37 -3.25 -30.28 3.14
C GLU A 37 -1.81 -29.91 3.50
N VAL A 38 -1.62 -28.92 4.36
CA VAL A 38 -0.29 -28.48 4.79
C VAL A 38 0.45 -29.55 5.60
N ALA A 39 -0.26 -30.30 6.45
CA ALA A 39 0.35 -31.38 7.23
C ALA A 39 0.83 -32.56 6.36
N GLU A 40 0.27 -32.73 5.15
CA GLU A 40 0.68 -33.76 4.20
C GLU A 40 1.87 -33.32 3.33
N GLU A 41 2.02 -32.02 3.05
CA GLU A 41 3.05 -31.48 2.16
C GLU A 41 4.32 -31.00 2.87
N VAL A 42 4.22 -30.52 4.11
CA VAL A 42 5.35 -29.94 4.83
C VAL A 42 6.19 -31.03 5.51
N GLU A 43 7.49 -31.05 5.21
CA GLU A 43 8.44 -32.05 5.75
C GLU A 43 8.78 -31.81 7.24
N ASP A 44 8.97 -30.55 7.65
CA ASP A 44 9.27 -30.18 9.04
C ASP A 44 7.99 -29.72 9.76
N PRO A 45 7.48 -30.49 10.75
CA PRO A 45 6.27 -30.11 11.48
C PRO A 45 6.32 -28.75 12.18
N SER A 46 7.51 -28.20 12.43
CA SER A 46 7.67 -26.88 13.02
C SER A 46 7.30 -25.74 12.06
N GLU A 47 7.26 -25.98 10.75
CA GLU A 47 6.89 -25.01 9.72
C GLU A 47 5.38 -24.96 9.46
N ILE A 48 4.63 -26.02 9.84
CA ILE A 48 3.18 -26.15 9.63
C ILE A 48 2.40 -24.90 10.05
N PRO A 49 2.60 -24.30 11.24
CA PRO A 49 1.82 -23.13 11.66
C PRO A 49 2.00 -21.92 10.75
N ALA A 50 3.19 -21.73 10.18
CA ALA A 50 3.50 -20.64 9.27
C ALA A 50 2.97 -20.93 7.87
N ALA A 51 3.20 -22.14 7.35
CA ALA A 51 2.72 -22.57 6.04
C ALA A 51 1.18 -22.53 5.95
N GLN A 52 0.47 -23.01 6.97
CA GLN A 52 -0.99 -22.97 7.04
C GLN A 52 -1.53 -21.54 6.96
N ARG A 53 -0.93 -20.60 7.71
CA ARG A 53 -1.30 -19.18 7.66
C ARG A 53 -0.95 -18.56 6.32
N ALA A 54 0.19 -18.90 5.74
CA ALA A 54 0.63 -18.36 4.47
C ALA A 54 -0.40 -18.72 3.37
N VAL A 55 -0.77 -19.99 3.23
CA VAL A 55 -1.78 -20.43 2.26
C VAL A 55 -3.13 -19.74 2.52
N ALA A 56 -3.59 -19.69 3.78
CA ALA A 56 -4.84 -19.02 4.13
C ALA A 56 -4.83 -17.51 3.83
N TYR A 57 -3.71 -16.83 4.06
CA TYR A 57 -3.53 -15.41 3.77
C TYR A 57 -3.54 -15.15 2.26
N PHE A 58 -2.88 -16.01 1.48
CA PHE A 58 -2.92 -15.94 0.02
C PHE A 58 -4.35 -16.08 -0.49
N GLU A 59 -5.07 -17.12 -0.06
CA GLU A 59 -6.43 -17.42 -0.50
C GLU A 59 -7.43 -16.33 -0.11
N PHE A 60 -7.28 -15.78 1.09
CA PHE A 60 -8.04 -14.62 1.55
C PHE A 60 -7.80 -13.39 0.66
N ASN A 61 -6.53 -13.07 0.38
CA ASN A 61 -6.21 -11.93 -0.48
C ASN A 61 -6.63 -12.14 -1.94
N ARG A 62 -6.45 -13.35 -2.48
CA ARG A 62 -6.89 -13.73 -3.84
C ARG A 62 -8.39 -13.50 -4.00
N THR A 63 -9.17 -13.98 -3.03
CA THR A 63 -10.62 -13.78 -2.97
C THR A 63 -11.00 -12.30 -2.97
N ILE A 64 -10.28 -11.47 -2.22
CA ILE A 64 -10.51 -10.02 -2.19
C ILE A 64 -10.15 -9.38 -3.53
N ILE A 65 -8.98 -9.72 -4.09
CA ILE A 65 -8.51 -9.23 -5.39
C ILE A 65 -9.54 -9.53 -6.48
N ASP A 66 -10.04 -10.76 -6.56
CA ASP A 66 -11.06 -11.18 -7.53
C ASP A 66 -12.35 -10.36 -7.39
N ALA A 67 -12.70 -9.99 -6.16
CA ALA A 67 -13.91 -9.23 -5.87
C ALA A 67 -13.78 -7.73 -6.14
N ILE A 68 -12.56 -7.18 -6.26
CA ILE A 68 -12.31 -5.73 -6.33
C ILE A 68 -11.57 -5.26 -7.60
N SER A 69 -11.02 -6.17 -8.41
CA SER A 69 -10.14 -5.83 -9.54
C SER A 69 -10.78 -4.97 -10.64
N ASP A 70 -12.11 -5.02 -10.80
CA ASP A 70 -12.88 -4.21 -11.73
C ASP A 70 -13.38 -2.87 -11.14
N VAL A 71 -13.22 -2.65 -9.83
CA VAL A 71 -13.72 -1.44 -9.15
C VAL A 71 -12.65 -0.61 -8.49
N VAL A 72 -11.45 -1.15 -8.23
CA VAL A 72 -10.31 -0.44 -7.64
C VAL A 72 -9.11 -0.54 -8.57
N ALA A 73 -8.29 0.51 -8.64
CA ALA A 73 -7.09 0.53 -9.47
C ALA A 73 -5.81 0.04 -8.74
N VAL A 74 -5.78 0.13 -7.40
CA VAL A 74 -4.54 0.01 -6.63
C VAL A 74 -4.74 -0.91 -5.42
N VAL A 75 -3.80 -1.83 -5.23
CA VAL A 75 -3.66 -2.58 -3.97
C VAL A 75 -2.32 -2.28 -3.31
N LYS A 76 -2.28 -2.40 -1.98
CA LYS A 76 -1.10 -2.06 -1.20
C LYS A 76 -0.81 -3.10 -0.11
N PRO A 77 -0.13 -4.21 -0.41
CA PRO A 77 0.24 -5.20 0.59
C PRO A 77 1.29 -4.64 1.57
N GLN A 78 1.07 -4.85 2.87
CA GLN A 78 2.02 -4.50 3.94
C GLN A 78 2.92 -5.70 4.28
N ILE A 79 4.17 -5.67 3.81
CA ILE A 79 5.11 -6.79 3.89
C ILE A 79 5.32 -7.31 5.33
N ALA A 80 5.21 -6.46 6.35
CA ALA A 80 5.37 -6.89 7.74
C ALA A 80 4.35 -7.97 8.19
N MET A 81 3.14 -7.97 7.59
CA MET A 81 2.13 -9.01 7.88
C MET A 81 2.54 -10.39 7.35
N TYR A 82 3.36 -10.40 6.31
CA TYR A 82 3.87 -11.58 5.63
C TYR A 82 5.18 -12.03 6.27
N GLU A 83 6.12 -11.11 6.51
CA GLU A 83 7.39 -11.38 7.21
C GLU A 83 7.19 -12.02 8.59
N ALA A 84 6.07 -11.74 9.26
CA ALA A 84 5.70 -12.37 10.53
C ALA A 84 5.54 -13.90 10.43
N LEU A 85 5.33 -14.44 9.24
CA LEU A 85 5.25 -15.88 8.95
C LEU A 85 6.59 -16.46 8.46
N GLY A 86 7.67 -15.68 8.45
CA GLY A 86 8.98 -16.13 7.97
C GLY A 86 9.02 -16.36 6.44
N PRO A 87 9.85 -17.30 5.95
CA PRO A 87 10.03 -17.55 4.51
C PRO A 87 8.73 -17.81 3.75
N ALA A 88 7.85 -18.68 4.28
CA ALA A 88 6.56 -18.97 3.66
C ALA A 88 5.69 -17.72 3.47
N GLY A 89 5.79 -16.75 4.39
CA GLY A 89 5.11 -15.48 4.25
C GLY A 89 5.68 -14.61 3.13
N VAL A 90 7.01 -14.54 3.01
CA VAL A 90 7.68 -13.79 1.92
C VAL A 90 7.30 -14.38 0.56
N ASP A 91 7.22 -15.70 0.44
CA ASP A 91 6.76 -16.36 -0.79
C ASP A 91 5.31 -15.95 -1.12
N VAL A 92 4.42 -16.00 -0.13
CA VAL A 92 3.01 -15.58 -0.32
C VAL A 92 2.88 -14.08 -0.59
N TYR A 93 3.77 -13.24 -0.09
CA TYR A 93 3.82 -11.82 -0.45
C TYR A 93 4.06 -11.66 -1.95
N ALA A 94 5.09 -12.34 -2.48
CA ALA A 94 5.41 -12.32 -3.90
C ALA A 94 4.25 -12.87 -4.75
N MET A 95 3.67 -14.00 -4.36
CA MET A 95 2.48 -14.58 -5.03
C MET A 95 1.28 -13.63 -5.02
N THR A 96 1.04 -12.92 -3.91
CA THR A 96 -0.07 -11.95 -3.80
C THR A 96 0.16 -10.78 -4.74
N CYS A 97 1.39 -10.27 -4.82
CA CYS A 97 1.76 -9.18 -5.73
C CYS A 97 1.65 -9.61 -7.21
N GLU A 98 2.16 -10.80 -7.54
CA GLU A 98 2.06 -11.40 -8.86
C GLU A 98 0.58 -11.53 -9.29
N TYR A 99 -0.25 -12.12 -8.41
CA TYR A 99 -1.66 -12.31 -8.69
C TYR A 99 -2.38 -10.98 -8.90
N ALA A 100 -2.18 -10.01 -8.01
CA ALA A 100 -2.78 -8.69 -8.15
C ALA A 100 -2.40 -8.02 -9.48
N ARG A 101 -1.12 -8.06 -9.85
CA ARG A 101 -0.64 -7.53 -11.13
C ARG A 101 -1.25 -8.27 -12.32
N SER A 102 -1.43 -9.58 -12.23
CA SER A 102 -2.08 -10.39 -13.28
C SER A 102 -3.55 -9.99 -13.50
N GLN A 103 -4.21 -9.45 -12.47
CA GLN A 103 -5.57 -8.91 -12.54
C GLN A 103 -5.62 -7.44 -13.03
N GLY A 104 -4.49 -6.88 -13.46
CA GLY A 104 -4.38 -5.52 -13.98
C GLY A 104 -4.32 -4.43 -12.90
N LEU A 105 -4.16 -4.80 -11.63
CA LEU A 105 -4.04 -3.85 -10.53
C LEU A 105 -2.63 -3.26 -10.45
N TYR A 106 -2.55 -2.00 -10.03
CA TYR A 106 -1.30 -1.35 -9.65
C TYR A 106 -0.90 -1.82 -8.25
N VAL A 107 0.31 -2.37 -8.10
CA VAL A 107 0.77 -2.97 -6.83
C VAL A 107 1.74 -2.02 -6.11
N LEU A 108 1.36 -1.54 -4.93
CA LEU A 108 2.20 -0.69 -4.08
C LEU A 108 2.73 -1.47 -2.86
N GLY A 109 3.98 -1.91 -2.90
CA GLY A 109 4.63 -2.60 -1.79
C GLY A 109 4.89 -1.67 -0.60
N ASP A 110 4.18 -1.87 0.51
CA ASP A 110 4.33 -1.00 1.68
C ASP A 110 5.44 -1.50 2.62
N ILE A 111 6.69 -1.35 2.18
CA ILE A 111 7.88 -1.95 2.82
C ILE A 111 8.69 -1.00 3.72
N LYS A 112 8.49 0.32 3.58
CA LYS A 112 9.10 1.41 4.37
C LYS A 112 10.62 1.29 4.56
N ARG A 113 11.35 0.79 3.56
CA ARG A 113 12.81 0.58 3.66
C ARG A 113 13.54 1.91 3.80
N GLY A 114 14.63 1.90 4.55
CA GLY A 114 15.51 3.04 4.75
C GLY A 114 16.85 2.55 5.27
N ASP A 115 17.88 2.70 4.45
CA ASP A 115 19.28 2.37 4.74
C ASP A 115 20.16 3.31 3.91
N ILE A 116 21.48 3.10 3.83
CA ILE A 116 22.38 3.93 3.01
C ILE A 116 23.23 3.09 2.05
N GLY A 117 23.74 3.75 1.00
CA GLY A 117 24.75 3.18 0.10
C GLY A 117 24.35 1.84 -0.51
N SER A 118 25.22 0.83 -0.38
CA SER A 118 25.01 -0.50 -0.98
C SER A 118 23.79 -1.22 -0.41
N THR A 119 23.43 -0.99 0.85
CA THR A 119 22.26 -1.64 1.46
C THR A 119 20.96 -1.05 0.94
N ALA A 120 20.90 0.28 0.79
CA ALA A 120 19.77 0.93 0.12
C ALA A 120 19.64 0.44 -1.34
N ALA A 121 20.75 0.29 -2.06
CA ALA A 121 20.75 -0.26 -3.40
C ALA A 121 20.26 -1.73 -3.47
N ALA A 122 20.54 -2.54 -2.45
CA ALA A 122 20.01 -3.90 -2.35
C ALA A 122 18.49 -3.89 -2.12
N TYR A 123 17.99 -3.03 -1.23
CA TYR A 123 16.53 -2.85 -1.05
C TYR A 123 15.85 -2.27 -2.29
N ALA A 124 16.52 -1.43 -3.07
CA ALA A 124 16.00 -0.94 -4.34
C ALA A 124 15.79 -2.07 -5.40
N GLY A 125 16.30 -3.28 -5.13
CA GLY A 125 15.97 -4.50 -5.88
C GLY A 125 14.47 -4.84 -5.88
N HIS A 126 13.68 -4.34 -4.92
CA HIS A 126 12.21 -4.38 -4.97
C HIS A 126 11.65 -3.73 -6.25
N LEU A 127 12.30 -2.66 -6.72
CA LEU A 127 11.91 -1.98 -7.96
C LEU A 127 12.66 -2.55 -9.17
N ARG A 128 13.98 -2.65 -9.06
CA ARG A 128 14.86 -3.03 -10.18
C ARG A 128 14.67 -4.48 -10.63
N GLY A 129 14.28 -5.38 -9.73
CA GLY A 129 14.32 -6.81 -9.98
C GLY A 129 15.75 -7.37 -9.95
N ILE A 130 15.93 -8.55 -10.55
CA ILE A 130 17.18 -9.31 -10.53
C ILE A 130 17.58 -9.65 -11.97
N GLY A 131 18.88 -9.60 -12.27
CA GLY A 131 19.42 -9.89 -13.59
C GLY A 131 19.35 -8.70 -14.55
N GLU A 132 19.83 -8.90 -15.78
CA GLU A 132 19.89 -7.88 -16.82
C GLU A 132 19.49 -8.48 -18.18
N GLY A 133 19.02 -7.64 -19.11
CA GLY A 133 18.68 -8.04 -20.48
C GLY A 133 17.62 -9.13 -20.53
N GLU A 134 17.87 -10.20 -21.30
CA GLU A 134 16.93 -11.32 -21.44
C GLU A 134 16.79 -12.18 -20.16
N ALA A 135 17.71 -12.07 -19.20
CA ALA A 135 17.68 -12.79 -17.93
C ALA A 135 17.05 -11.97 -16.79
N HIS A 136 16.55 -10.77 -17.08
CA HIS A 136 15.87 -9.91 -16.12
C HIS A 136 14.57 -10.55 -15.63
N THR A 137 14.36 -10.52 -14.32
CA THR A 137 13.11 -10.94 -13.68
C THR A 137 12.72 -9.95 -12.58
N ASP A 138 11.42 -9.75 -12.41
CA ASP A 138 10.83 -8.92 -11.36
C ASP A 138 10.07 -9.83 -10.39
N PRO A 139 10.75 -10.42 -9.38
CA PRO A 139 10.14 -11.39 -8.47
C PRO A 139 9.17 -10.75 -7.49
N TRP A 140 9.19 -9.42 -7.36
CA TRP A 140 8.35 -8.69 -6.41
C TRP A 140 7.03 -8.25 -7.03
N HIS A 141 7.01 -8.06 -8.35
CA HIS A 141 5.83 -7.65 -9.11
C HIS A 141 5.21 -6.30 -8.65
N GLU A 142 5.93 -5.52 -7.86
CA GLU A 142 5.53 -4.21 -7.36
C GLU A 142 5.70 -3.14 -8.44
N ASP A 143 4.74 -2.23 -8.58
CA ASP A 143 4.85 -1.03 -9.42
C ASP A 143 5.36 0.18 -8.63
N ALA A 144 5.22 0.17 -7.30
CA ALA A 144 5.78 1.19 -6.42
C ALA A 144 6.08 0.65 -5.03
N ILE A 145 6.91 1.35 -4.26
CA ILE A 145 7.20 1.00 -2.86
C ILE A 145 7.16 2.20 -1.91
N THR A 146 6.96 1.95 -0.60
CA THR A 146 7.18 2.99 0.43
C THR A 146 8.62 2.98 0.94
N VAL A 147 9.16 4.16 1.24
CA VAL A 147 10.54 4.35 1.76
C VAL A 147 10.59 5.34 2.92
N ASN A 148 11.58 5.20 3.80
CA ASN A 148 11.77 6.07 4.96
C ASN A 148 12.94 7.05 4.71
N PRO A 149 12.67 8.37 4.62
CA PRO A 149 13.69 9.36 4.24
C PRO A 149 14.57 9.84 5.39
N TYR A 150 14.49 9.22 6.57
CA TYR A 150 15.18 9.70 7.78
C TYR A 150 16.70 9.88 7.60
N LEU A 151 17.34 9.06 6.77
CA LEU A 151 18.79 9.08 6.53
C LEU A 151 19.23 10.12 5.48
N GLY A 152 18.29 10.88 4.89
CA GLY A 152 18.57 11.88 3.87
C GLY A 152 18.77 11.30 2.47
N SER A 153 19.36 12.11 1.57
CA SER A 153 19.46 11.80 0.14
C SER A 153 20.19 10.48 -0.13
N ASP A 154 21.28 10.19 0.58
CA ASP A 154 22.06 8.94 0.45
C ASP A 154 21.21 7.67 0.66
N GLY A 155 20.10 7.78 1.40
CA GLY A 155 19.16 6.69 1.62
C GLY A 155 17.96 6.67 0.69
N ILE A 156 17.77 7.69 -0.15
CA ILE A 156 16.64 7.81 -1.08
C ILE A 156 17.08 7.71 -2.54
N GLU A 157 18.20 8.32 -2.90
CA GLU A 157 18.74 8.34 -4.26
C GLU A 157 18.81 6.93 -4.91
N PRO A 158 19.26 5.85 -4.23
CA PRO A 158 19.27 4.52 -4.82
C PRO A 158 17.88 4.02 -5.26
N PHE A 159 16.83 4.40 -4.53
CA PHE A 159 15.45 4.05 -4.87
C PHE A 159 14.90 4.92 -5.99
N VAL A 160 15.25 6.22 -6.03
CA VAL A 160 14.86 7.13 -7.12
C VAL A 160 15.44 6.65 -8.44
N GLU A 161 16.71 6.26 -8.46
CA GLU A 161 17.35 5.75 -9.67
C GLU A 161 16.76 4.41 -10.11
N ALA A 162 16.52 3.47 -9.18
CA ALA A 162 15.84 2.22 -9.51
C ALA A 162 14.40 2.44 -10.04
N ALA A 163 13.67 3.41 -9.49
CA ALA A 163 12.34 3.79 -9.97
C ALA A 163 12.38 4.34 -11.41
N LYS A 164 13.41 5.14 -11.73
CA LYS A 164 13.61 5.67 -13.10
C LYS A 164 13.96 4.56 -14.09
N GLU A 165 14.89 3.68 -13.71
CA GLU A 165 15.33 2.54 -14.55
C GLU A 165 14.19 1.56 -14.85
N ALA A 166 13.35 1.26 -13.86
CA ALA A 166 12.31 0.24 -13.96
C ALA A 166 10.92 0.77 -14.39
N ASP A 167 10.79 2.07 -14.66
CA ASP A 167 9.50 2.76 -14.86
C ASP A 167 8.50 2.50 -13.70
N LYS A 168 9.00 2.62 -12.47
CA LYS A 168 8.26 2.43 -11.21
C LYS A 168 8.27 3.72 -10.38
N ASP A 169 7.69 3.68 -9.18
CA ASP A 169 7.57 4.83 -8.28
C ASP A 169 7.94 4.52 -6.82
N ILE A 170 8.18 5.58 -6.03
CA ILE A 170 8.36 5.48 -4.58
C ILE A 170 7.44 6.44 -3.84
N PHE A 171 7.11 6.12 -2.59
CA PHE A 171 6.37 6.98 -1.67
C PHE A 171 7.14 7.16 -0.36
N ALA A 172 7.73 8.34 -0.17
CA ALA A 172 8.53 8.67 1.01
C ALA A 172 7.65 9.07 2.20
N LEU A 173 7.98 8.60 3.41
CA LEU A 173 7.26 9.00 4.62
C LEU A 173 7.48 10.48 4.95
N VAL A 174 6.43 11.32 4.87
CA VAL A 174 6.50 12.76 5.18
C VAL A 174 5.78 13.07 6.49
N ARG A 175 4.46 12.86 6.52
CA ARG A 175 3.61 13.13 7.69
C ARG A 175 2.68 11.97 7.93
N THR A 176 2.95 11.11 8.90
CA THR A 176 2.17 9.88 9.15
C THR A 176 1.01 10.10 10.12
N SER A 177 0.02 9.20 10.10
CA SER A 177 -1.22 9.35 10.87
C SER A 177 -1.18 8.80 12.30
N ASN A 178 -0.09 8.17 12.73
CA ASN A 178 0.00 7.59 14.07
C ASN A 178 0.11 8.67 15.16
N PRO A 179 -0.46 8.47 16.37
CA PRO A 179 -0.46 9.48 17.43
C PRO A 179 0.93 9.98 17.85
N SER A 180 1.93 9.08 17.89
CA SER A 180 3.31 9.40 18.30
C SER A 180 4.12 10.14 17.22
N SER A 181 3.59 10.31 16.01
CA SER A 181 4.29 10.98 14.90
C SER A 181 4.82 12.37 15.27
N ALA A 182 4.06 13.12 16.08
CA ALA A 182 4.42 14.45 16.55
C ALA A 182 5.72 14.51 17.38
N GLN A 183 6.18 13.38 17.95
CA GLN A 183 7.42 13.34 18.73
C GLN A 183 8.67 13.67 17.89
N ILE A 184 8.61 13.38 16.58
CA ILE A 184 9.73 13.61 15.65
C ILE A 184 9.30 14.56 14.55
N GLN A 185 8.17 14.27 13.88
CA GLN A 185 7.78 14.97 12.66
C GLN A 185 7.42 16.44 12.90
N GLU A 186 6.93 16.78 14.10
CA GLU A 186 6.55 18.16 14.45
C GLU A 186 7.62 18.93 15.24
N LEU A 187 8.85 18.39 15.33
CA LEU A 187 9.96 19.15 15.91
C LEU A 187 10.20 20.44 15.12
N GLU A 188 10.32 21.55 15.84
CA GLU A 188 10.65 22.85 15.28
C GLU A 188 12.14 22.90 14.92
N LEU A 189 12.44 23.33 13.70
CA LEU A 189 13.78 23.59 13.20
C LEU A 189 14.21 25.03 13.51
N THR A 190 15.50 25.32 13.34
CA THR A 190 16.07 26.65 13.67
C THR A 190 15.51 27.79 12.82
N ASP A 191 14.94 27.49 11.65
CA ASP A 191 14.27 28.46 10.76
C ASP A 191 12.77 28.64 11.06
N GLY A 192 12.24 27.93 12.08
CA GLY A 192 10.84 27.98 12.49
C GLY A 192 9.92 27.03 11.71
N SER A 193 10.41 26.30 10.71
CA SER A 193 9.65 25.24 10.05
C SER A 193 9.63 23.97 10.91
N LYS A 194 8.70 23.05 10.62
CA LYS A 194 8.66 21.72 11.25
C LYS A 194 9.45 20.71 10.44
N LEU A 195 9.97 19.68 11.10
CA LEU A 195 10.76 18.63 10.44
C LEU A 195 10.02 17.99 9.24
N TYR A 196 8.73 17.68 9.35
CA TYR A 196 7.97 17.10 8.23
C TYR A 196 7.87 18.05 7.03
N GLU A 197 7.90 19.36 7.24
CA GLU A 197 7.89 20.34 6.16
C GLU A 197 9.22 20.37 5.43
N ARG A 198 10.33 20.24 6.16
CA ARG A 198 11.66 20.09 5.56
C ARG A 198 11.78 18.78 4.76
N VAL A 199 11.23 17.69 5.27
CA VAL A 199 11.16 16.41 4.53
C VAL A 199 10.29 16.55 3.28
N ALA A 200 9.19 17.31 3.34
CA ALA A 200 8.36 17.59 2.18
C ALA A 200 9.12 18.33 1.08
N ASP A 201 9.93 19.34 1.43
CA ASP A 201 10.78 20.04 0.46
C ASP A 201 11.79 19.10 -0.21
N LEU A 202 12.42 18.23 0.57
CA LEU A 202 13.38 17.25 0.05
C LEU A 202 12.71 16.25 -0.89
N VAL A 203 11.49 15.80 -0.59
CA VAL A 203 10.73 14.89 -1.46
C VAL A 203 10.40 15.54 -2.80
N GLU A 204 9.96 16.81 -2.78
CA GLU A 204 9.73 17.57 -4.01
C GLU A 204 11.04 17.77 -4.80
N GLU A 205 12.16 18.04 -4.12
CA GLU A 205 13.49 18.17 -4.72
C GLU A 205 13.96 16.87 -5.38
N TRP A 206 13.92 15.74 -4.66
CA TRP A 206 14.32 14.43 -5.19
C TRP A 206 13.47 13.99 -6.40
N GLY A 207 12.22 14.44 -6.48
CA GLY A 207 11.32 14.14 -7.58
C GLY A 207 11.50 15.02 -8.83
N ALA A 208 12.20 16.16 -8.74
CA ALA A 208 12.16 17.22 -9.75
C ALA A 208 12.50 16.75 -11.18
N ASP A 209 13.48 15.85 -11.31
CA ASP A 209 13.94 15.34 -12.61
C ASP A 209 13.11 14.16 -13.15
N THR A 210 11.99 13.83 -12.50
CA THR A 210 11.16 12.65 -12.84
C THR A 210 9.70 12.99 -13.10
N ILE A 211 9.37 14.28 -13.27
CA ILE A 211 8.02 14.76 -13.53
C ILE A 211 7.50 14.19 -14.85
N GLY A 212 6.42 13.42 -14.76
CA GLY A 212 5.73 12.80 -15.89
C GLY A 212 4.78 13.74 -16.62
N SER A 213 4.08 13.18 -17.60
CA SER A 213 3.13 13.91 -18.45
C SER A 213 1.89 14.44 -17.70
N HIS A 214 1.53 13.82 -16.58
CA HIS A 214 0.46 14.29 -15.70
C HIS A 214 0.93 15.36 -14.70
N GLY A 215 2.20 15.78 -14.76
CA GLY A 215 2.75 16.81 -13.89
C GLY A 215 3.17 16.32 -12.50
N TYR A 216 3.21 15.00 -12.28
CA TYR A 216 3.68 14.40 -11.02
C TYR A 216 4.98 13.63 -11.20
N SER A 217 5.87 13.72 -10.22
CA SER A 217 7.14 13.00 -10.16
C SER A 217 6.96 11.53 -9.80
N ARG A 218 8.01 10.73 -9.96
CA ARG A 218 8.08 9.34 -9.47
C ARG A 218 8.27 9.25 -7.96
N VAL A 219 8.57 10.36 -7.30
CA VAL A 219 8.79 10.45 -5.86
C VAL A 219 7.53 11.04 -5.22
N GLY A 220 6.63 10.15 -4.81
CA GLY A 220 5.46 10.47 -4.03
C GLY A 220 5.75 10.64 -2.54
N ALA A 221 4.73 11.09 -1.80
CA ALA A 221 4.77 11.29 -0.36
C ALA A 221 3.66 10.50 0.36
N VAL A 222 3.97 9.94 1.52
CA VAL A 222 2.97 9.43 2.46
C VAL A 222 2.54 10.55 3.39
N VAL A 223 1.27 10.93 3.30
CA VAL A 223 0.65 12.02 4.06
C VAL A 223 -0.66 11.53 4.69
N GLY A 224 -0.71 11.40 6.01
CA GLY A 224 -1.81 10.79 6.74
C GLY A 224 -3.06 11.67 6.82
N ALA A 225 -4.24 11.02 6.79
CA ALA A 225 -5.55 11.67 6.81
C ALA A 225 -5.91 12.42 8.11
N THR A 226 -5.16 12.24 9.20
CA THR A 226 -5.53 12.73 10.55
C THR A 226 -5.29 14.22 10.79
N HIS A 227 -4.62 14.91 9.86
CA HIS A 227 -4.31 16.34 9.97
C HIS A 227 -4.70 17.10 8.68
N PRO A 228 -6.00 17.34 8.43
CA PRO A 228 -6.50 17.88 7.16
C PRO A 228 -5.84 19.19 6.72
N GLU A 229 -5.65 20.12 7.66
CA GLU A 229 -5.04 21.42 7.37
C GLU A 229 -3.55 21.29 7.04
N GLN A 230 -2.81 20.42 7.74
CA GLN A 230 -1.42 20.13 7.40
C GLN A 230 -1.34 19.47 6.01
N GLY A 231 -2.25 18.56 5.69
CA GLY A 231 -2.37 17.96 4.35
C GLY A 231 -2.58 18.99 3.25
N ARG A 232 -3.47 19.97 3.47
CA ARG A 232 -3.72 21.08 2.53
C ARG A 232 -2.49 21.95 2.32
N GLN A 233 -1.74 22.22 3.39
CA GLN A 233 -0.50 23.00 3.31
C GLN A 233 0.60 22.23 2.56
N LEU A 234 0.74 20.94 2.84
CA LEU A 234 1.68 20.05 2.14
C LEU A 234 1.35 19.93 0.65
N ARG A 235 0.06 19.87 0.27
CA ARG A 235 -0.36 19.86 -1.13
C ARG A 235 0.12 21.09 -1.90
N LYS A 236 0.10 22.27 -1.25
CA LYS A 236 0.62 23.52 -1.84
C LYS A 236 2.15 23.53 -1.91
N ARG A 237 2.81 22.93 -0.92
CA ARG A 237 4.27 22.91 -0.76
C ARG A 237 4.96 21.97 -1.74
N MET A 238 4.33 20.85 -2.06
CA MET A 238 4.87 19.82 -2.95
C MET A 238 4.02 19.68 -4.22
N PRO A 239 3.91 20.67 -5.12
CA PRO A 239 2.92 20.67 -6.20
C PRO A 239 3.08 19.53 -7.22
N HIS A 240 4.26 18.94 -7.38
CA HIS A 240 4.49 17.83 -8.32
C HIS A 240 4.61 16.47 -7.61
N THR A 241 4.41 16.40 -6.30
CA THR A 241 4.47 15.14 -5.54
C THR A 241 3.10 14.49 -5.44
N PHE A 242 2.99 13.19 -5.77
CA PHE A 242 1.73 12.44 -5.63
C PHE A 242 1.58 11.89 -4.20
N PHE A 243 0.40 11.95 -3.60
CA PHE A 243 0.21 11.55 -2.20
C PHE A 243 -0.40 10.15 -2.06
N LEU A 244 0.22 9.31 -1.23
CA LEU A 244 -0.42 8.14 -0.63
C LEU A 244 -0.97 8.55 0.73
N VAL A 245 -2.29 8.46 0.90
CA VAL A 245 -3.01 8.95 2.08
C VAL A 245 -3.52 7.77 2.92
N PRO A 246 -2.76 7.29 3.91
CA PRO A 246 -3.25 6.29 4.85
C PRO A 246 -4.14 6.92 5.93
N GLY A 247 -4.95 6.08 6.56
CA GLY A 247 -5.70 6.44 7.77
C GLY A 247 -7.16 6.82 7.54
N TYR A 248 -7.70 6.61 6.32
CA TYR A 248 -9.14 6.70 6.08
C TYR A 248 -9.91 5.64 6.87
N GLY A 249 -11.08 6.01 7.40
CA GLY A 249 -11.98 5.15 8.14
C GLY A 249 -11.45 4.74 9.52
N ALA A 250 -10.68 3.64 9.59
CA ALA A 250 -10.30 3.00 10.86
C ALA A 250 -9.44 3.87 11.79
N GLN A 251 -8.80 4.92 11.27
CA GLN A 251 -8.02 5.89 12.05
C GLN A 251 -8.72 7.26 12.15
N GLY A 252 -9.99 7.34 11.73
CA GLY A 252 -10.86 8.51 11.92
C GLY A 252 -10.92 9.48 10.75
N GLY A 253 -10.16 9.28 9.65
CA GLY A 253 -10.25 10.15 8.48
C GLY A 253 -11.48 9.87 7.60
N SER A 254 -12.10 10.93 7.08
CA SER A 254 -13.23 10.89 6.15
C SER A 254 -12.86 11.42 4.76
N GLY A 255 -13.76 11.32 3.77
CA GLY A 255 -13.55 11.92 2.45
C GLY A 255 -13.34 13.44 2.51
N ALA A 256 -14.05 14.12 3.40
CA ALA A 256 -13.91 15.55 3.64
C ALA A 256 -12.52 15.92 4.19
N ASP A 257 -11.93 15.07 5.04
CA ASP A 257 -10.62 15.30 5.66
C ASP A 257 -9.47 15.23 4.66
N VAL A 258 -9.61 14.38 3.64
CA VAL A 258 -8.57 14.15 2.62
C VAL A 258 -8.75 15.03 1.38
N ALA A 259 -9.89 15.67 1.18
CA ALA A 259 -10.18 16.48 -0.01
C ALA A 259 -9.11 17.57 -0.25
N GLY A 260 -8.58 18.19 0.82
CA GLY A 260 -7.53 19.21 0.72
C GLY A 260 -6.17 18.70 0.22
N MET A 261 -5.99 17.37 0.14
CA MET A 261 -4.78 16.71 -0.34
C MET A 261 -4.80 16.42 -1.84
N PHE A 262 -5.96 16.53 -2.49
CA PHE A 262 -6.08 16.45 -3.94
C PHE A 262 -5.78 17.80 -4.59
N ASP A 263 -5.38 17.77 -5.85
CA ASP A 263 -5.23 18.98 -6.66
C ASP A 263 -6.60 19.54 -7.08
N LYS A 264 -6.58 20.69 -7.77
CA LYS A 264 -7.79 21.37 -8.25
C LYS A 264 -8.60 20.56 -9.28
N ASN A 265 -8.03 19.49 -9.83
CA ASN A 265 -8.67 18.62 -10.82
C ASN A 265 -9.13 17.29 -10.20
N GLY A 266 -8.99 17.11 -8.88
CA GLY A 266 -9.34 15.86 -8.20
C GLY A 266 -8.30 14.74 -8.39
N SER A 267 -7.06 15.08 -8.75
CA SER A 267 -5.91 14.17 -8.89
C SER A 267 -4.87 14.40 -7.79
N GLY A 268 -3.71 13.78 -7.90
CA GLY A 268 -2.56 14.02 -7.01
C GLY A 268 -2.57 13.26 -5.69
N ALA A 269 -3.59 12.43 -5.42
CA ALA A 269 -3.63 11.59 -4.24
C ALA A 269 -4.39 10.27 -4.48
N ILE A 270 -4.00 9.24 -3.73
CA ILE A 270 -4.73 7.99 -3.54
C ILE A 270 -4.91 7.71 -2.05
N VAL A 271 -6.04 7.12 -1.66
CA VAL A 271 -6.46 7.00 -0.26
C VAL A 271 -6.54 5.55 0.16
N ASN A 272 -5.75 5.15 1.15
CA ASN A 272 -5.67 3.76 1.59
C ASN A 272 -6.65 3.43 2.71
N SER A 273 -7.35 2.30 2.53
CA SER A 273 -8.11 1.61 3.58
C SER A 273 -7.78 0.12 3.54
N SER A 274 -7.26 -0.38 4.67
CA SER A 274 -6.94 -1.79 4.87
C SER A 274 -8.11 -2.47 5.60
N ARG A 275 -8.07 -2.48 6.94
CA ARG A 275 -9.12 -3.03 7.84
C ARG A 275 -10.55 -2.60 7.53
N GLY A 276 -10.75 -1.42 6.95
CA GLY A 276 -12.08 -0.92 6.57
C GLY A 276 -12.70 -1.68 5.40
N ILE A 277 -11.88 -2.31 4.55
CA ILE A 277 -12.29 -3.08 3.38
C ILE A 277 -12.13 -4.57 3.66
N ILE A 278 -10.90 -5.04 3.91
CA ILE A 278 -10.63 -6.47 4.07
C ILE A 278 -11.26 -7.06 5.34
N GLY A 279 -11.53 -6.22 6.35
CA GLY A 279 -12.19 -6.61 7.59
C GLY A 279 -13.68 -6.29 7.65
N ALA A 280 -14.30 -5.83 6.55
CA ALA A 280 -15.70 -5.39 6.52
C ALA A 280 -16.68 -6.53 6.82
N TRP A 281 -16.33 -7.76 6.43
CA TRP A 281 -17.13 -8.98 6.65
C TRP A 281 -17.49 -9.21 8.12
N ARG A 282 -16.65 -8.76 9.07
CA ARG A 282 -16.89 -8.91 10.51
C ARG A 282 -18.14 -8.17 11.00
N LYS A 283 -18.64 -7.22 10.21
CA LYS A 283 -19.87 -6.47 10.49
C LYS A 283 -21.05 -6.95 9.63
N SER A 284 -20.83 -7.94 8.76
CA SER A 284 -21.88 -8.47 7.90
C SER A 284 -22.84 -9.35 8.71
N GLU A 285 -24.13 -9.13 8.55
CA GLU A 285 -25.18 -9.99 9.13
C GLU A 285 -25.17 -11.39 8.51
N SER A 286 -24.59 -11.55 7.31
CA SER A 286 -24.45 -12.84 6.63
C SER A 286 -23.29 -13.68 7.15
N TYR A 287 -22.40 -13.12 7.98
CA TYR A 287 -21.29 -13.87 8.55
C TYR A 287 -21.72 -14.67 9.79
N SER A 288 -21.26 -15.92 9.88
CA SER A 288 -21.40 -16.77 11.07
C SER A 288 -20.16 -17.65 11.24
N THR A 289 -19.83 -18.01 12.48
CA THR A 289 -18.76 -18.98 12.79
C THR A 289 -19.10 -20.40 12.33
N GLU A 290 -20.37 -20.67 12.04
CA GLU A 290 -20.85 -21.97 11.54
C GLU A 290 -20.70 -22.13 10.02
N LEU A 291 -20.32 -21.06 9.30
CA LEU A 291 -20.04 -21.13 7.87
C LEU A 291 -18.80 -21.99 7.61
N ASP A 292 -18.84 -22.75 6.51
CA ASP A 292 -17.63 -23.36 5.98
C ASP A 292 -16.67 -22.30 5.39
N ALA A 293 -15.44 -22.71 5.09
CA ALA A 293 -14.40 -21.81 4.58
C ALA A 293 -14.80 -21.10 3.27
N GLY A 294 -15.48 -21.80 2.36
CA GLY A 294 -15.90 -21.24 1.07
C GLY A 294 -17.00 -20.20 1.24
N GLN A 295 -18.00 -20.50 2.07
CA GLN A 295 -19.06 -19.56 2.43
C GLN A 295 -18.51 -18.33 3.17
N ALA A 296 -17.56 -18.52 4.08
CA ALA A 296 -16.90 -17.42 4.77
C ALA A 296 -16.17 -16.51 3.76
N LEU A 297 -15.42 -17.09 2.81
CA LEU A 297 -14.74 -16.35 1.74
C LEU A 297 -15.72 -15.60 0.82
N GLU A 298 -16.89 -16.17 0.53
CA GLU A 298 -17.94 -15.47 -0.24
C GLU A 298 -18.43 -14.21 0.50
N VAL A 299 -18.64 -14.29 1.82
CA VAL A 299 -19.00 -13.13 2.63
C VAL A 299 -17.86 -12.10 2.67
N VAL A 300 -16.59 -12.56 2.73
CA VAL A 300 -15.41 -11.68 2.61
C VAL A 300 -15.43 -10.92 1.29
N ALA A 301 -15.57 -11.63 0.17
CA ALA A 301 -15.59 -11.06 -1.18
C ALA A 301 -16.67 -9.98 -1.32
N GLN A 302 -17.92 -10.32 -0.98
CA GLN A 302 -19.05 -9.41 -1.08
C GLN A 302 -18.86 -8.16 -0.20
N SER A 303 -18.40 -8.35 1.04
CA SER A 303 -18.21 -7.27 2.00
C SER A 303 -17.06 -6.34 1.59
N ALA A 304 -15.95 -6.90 1.10
CA ALA A 304 -14.80 -6.13 0.63
C ALA A 304 -15.17 -5.29 -0.61
N ARG A 305 -15.85 -5.90 -1.59
CA ARG A 305 -16.34 -5.20 -2.78
C ARG A 305 -17.25 -4.04 -2.41
N GLN A 306 -18.26 -4.28 -1.56
CA GLN A 306 -19.19 -3.24 -1.15
C GLN A 306 -18.47 -2.12 -0.37
N ALA A 307 -17.54 -2.46 0.51
CA ALA A 307 -16.77 -1.47 1.25
C ALA A 307 -15.88 -0.61 0.34
N ALA A 308 -15.25 -1.20 -0.67
CA ALA A 308 -14.46 -0.49 -1.67
C ALA A 308 -15.33 0.48 -2.50
N MET A 309 -16.52 0.04 -2.93
CA MET A 309 -17.48 0.90 -3.64
C MET A 309 -17.98 2.05 -2.76
N ASN A 310 -18.31 1.78 -1.50
CA ASN A 310 -18.75 2.81 -0.56
C ASN A 310 -17.65 3.86 -0.33
N MET A 311 -16.40 3.44 -0.18
CA MET A 311 -15.26 4.35 -0.03
C MET A 311 -15.06 5.20 -1.29
N ARG A 312 -15.18 4.61 -2.48
CA ARG A 312 -15.15 5.35 -3.75
C ARG A 312 -16.22 6.44 -3.75
N ASP A 313 -17.46 6.09 -3.45
CA ASP A 313 -18.58 7.02 -3.55
C ASP A 313 -18.50 8.15 -2.51
N ASP A 314 -17.99 7.85 -1.30
CA ASP A 314 -17.65 8.87 -0.29
C ASP A 314 -16.56 9.82 -0.80
N LEU A 315 -15.43 9.29 -1.29
CA LEU A 315 -14.34 10.12 -1.82
C LEU A 315 -14.80 10.99 -2.98
N ARG A 316 -15.62 10.44 -3.88
CA ARG A 316 -16.16 11.20 -5.02
C ARG A 316 -17.03 12.37 -4.61
N THR A 317 -17.71 12.28 -3.47
CA THR A 317 -18.57 13.36 -2.96
C THR A 317 -17.76 14.59 -2.54
N PHE A 318 -16.50 14.41 -2.13
CA PHE A 318 -15.67 15.48 -1.57
C PHE A 318 -14.49 15.90 -2.46
N VAL A 319 -14.08 15.04 -3.40
CA VAL A 319 -12.90 15.25 -4.25
C VAL A 319 -13.26 15.80 -5.64
N TYR A 320 -14.40 15.38 -6.22
CA TYR A 320 -14.86 15.77 -7.56
C TYR A 320 -16.10 16.67 -7.49
#